data_AF-A0A8J4CI07-F1
#
_entry.id   AF-A0A8J4CI07-F1
#
_cell.length_a   1.000
_cell.length_b   1.000
_cell.length_c   1.000
_cell.angle_alpha   90.00
_cell.angle_beta   90.00
_cell.angle_gamma   90.00
#
_symmetry.space_group_name_H-M   'P 1'
#
loop_
_entity.id
_entity.type
_entity.pdbx_description
1 polymer ?
#
loop_
_entity_poly.entity_id
_entity_poly.type
_entity_poly.pdbx_seq_one_letter_code
_entity_poly.pdbx_strand_id
1 'polypeptide(L)'
;MDAISAAAVASPGVTSTFFLDPKGRQTDELKNWLRLAEQLYHEGKPILPLFINGLVKSGKSFILNEVLPAVVNTYYCSGGSSQQHASMAQPNFLRVNCLPCNRISGSGGFLMDFLVKLKESAAEQQLSAAASTPVPSDRFTLNMLAAIQDFMQRLPRDRLNFLLIDEAQSFYLLRRPVSNDCPQHGSTLDMDAVLQMRVILKELLLDSPRWVAWAITGSSMAMLWANVAVTPPNGFALIMHHRQLNLDHKVSMGVVQVAWEQLKAQAATWDPALPNELFWQSPPQIAMLAYLCQEWRYRRTASTAVELVEQTMTQKLIPEVLADLRIVLQVLGKPIDQLRTLRELLDPAAGVEAGKLAPAFEALLGSFTTKRAGRLYLDNPLFARVIHAVTTESGELVESINTVQQWNSPTMFRELIVLGERCKERGKLYQSFKDLHILLEDMASALALTPDRLVAEDWFIHVLDHRCNSQGSKANFKKNYRAQAQQDAKVGLRRFYVLLCNVLCHGNIVEQQEALEFYPPELARFHSSGRISEVVTKVCSSPMFRMYDSPMPRRSKAPATSAAASPRAQLQPHMGPRRPILLHLGKQLGRASIIQPRYMGRM
;
A
#
# COMPACT_ATOMS: atom_id res chain seq x y z
N MET A 1 20.97 4.35 -19.21
CA MET A 1 21.97 3.66 -20.03
C MET A 1 23.18 3.45 -19.11
N ASP A 2 23.56 2.24 -18.67
CA ASP A 2 23.36 0.90 -19.24
C ASP A 2 22.98 -0.19 -18.22
N ALA A 3 22.10 -1.07 -18.71
CA ALA A 3 21.96 -2.51 -18.54
C ALA A 3 22.09 -3.25 -17.17
N ILE A 4 20.92 -3.79 -16.77
CA ILE A 4 20.64 -5.22 -16.45
C ILE A 4 21.28 -5.82 -15.19
N SER A 5 20.46 -5.98 -14.13
CA SER A 5 19.99 -7.29 -13.63
C SER A 5 19.49 -7.14 -12.18
N ALA A 6 18.19 -6.91 -12.01
CA ALA A 6 17.49 -7.14 -10.74
C ALA A 6 16.80 -8.51 -10.77
N ALA A 7 17.44 -9.51 -11.38
CA ALA A 7 17.03 -10.89 -11.21
C ALA A 7 17.50 -11.35 -9.82
N ALA A 8 16.56 -11.80 -9.00
CA ALA A 8 16.89 -12.64 -7.86
C ALA A 8 17.83 -13.75 -8.36
N VAL A 9 19.00 -13.87 -7.76
CA VAL A 9 19.89 -15.01 -8.02
C VAL A 9 19.10 -16.26 -7.60
N ALA A 10 18.53 -16.92 -8.60
CA ALA A 10 17.93 -18.23 -8.48
C ALA A 10 19.06 -19.21 -8.18
N SER A 11 19.35 -19.41 -6.90
CA SER A 11 19.97 -20.66 -6.46
C SER A 11 18.91 -21.76 -6.61
N PRO A 12 19.23 -22.89 -7.27
CA PRO A 12 18.27 -23.98 -7.42
C PRO A 12 17.85 -24.47 -6.02
N GLY A 13 16.57 -24.25 -5.68
CA GLY A 13 15.99 -24.67 -4.40
C GLY A 13 15.46 -23.56 -3.48
N VAL A 14 15.65 -22.27 -3.82
CA VAL A 14 15.05 -21.16 -3.06
C VAL A 14 13.92 -20.55 -3.89
N THR A 15 12.68 -20.68 -3.44
CA THR A 15 11.56 -19.89 -3.97
C THR A 15 11.89 -18.42 -3.77
N SER A 16 12.26 -17.70 -4.84
CA SER A 16 12.60 -16.28 -4.79
C SER A 16 11.34 -15.47 -4.49
N THR A 17 11.08 -15.20 -3.21
CA THR A 17 10.00 -14.31 -2.77
C THR A 17 10.42 -12.86 -2.99
N PHE A 18 9.57 -12.06 -3.62
CA PHE A 18 9.83 -10.63 -3.81
C PHE A 18 9.84 -9.89 -2.46
N PHE A 19 10.66 -8.84 -2.37
CA PHE A 19 10.79 -8.04 -1.15
C PHE A 19 9.45 -7.50 -0.62
N LEU A 20 8.57 -7.04 -1.53
CA LEU A 20 7.24 -6.54 -1.17
C LEU A 20 6.17 -7.64 -1.03
N ASP A 21 6.47 -8.87 -1.46
CA ASP A 21 5.55 -10.02 -1.40
C ASP A 21 6.22 -11.27 -0.80
N PRO A 22 6.61 -11.22 0.48
CA PRO A 22 7.32 -12.30 1.15
C PRO A 22 6.48 -13.55 1.35
N LYS A 23 5.15 -13.44 1.27
CA LYS A 23 4.22 -14.57 1.36
C LYS A 23 3.84 -15.14 -0.02
N GLY A 24 4.30 -14.54 -1.11
CA GLY A 24 3.99 -14.96 -2.47
C GLY A 24 2.53 -14.75 -2.90
N ARG A 25 1.72 -14.01 -2.12
CA ARG A 25 0.28 -13.85 -2.41
C ARG A 25 0.05 -13.03 -3.66
N GLN A 26 0.73 -11.88 -3.74
CA GLN A 26 0.60 -10.98 -4.89
C GLN A 26 1.17 -11.66 -6.14
N THR A 27 2.26 -12.41 -5.98
CA THR A 27 2.88 -13.24 -7.02
C THR A 27 1.91 -14.31 -7.53
N ASP A 28 1.19 -14.99 -6.64
CA ASP A 28 0.20 -16.00 -7.02
C ASP A 28 -1.01 -15.38 -7.72
N GLU A 29 -1.49 -14.22 -7.28
CA GLU A 29 -2.55 -13.46 -7.96
C GLU A 29 -2.12 -13.00 -9.35
N LEU A 30 -0.88 -12.50 -9.49
CA LEU A 30 -0.30 -12.15 -10.78
C LEU A 30 -0.20 -13.37 -11.70
N LYS A 31 0.28 -14.52 -11.21
CA LYS A 31 0.31 -15.77 -11.99
C LYS A 31 -1.09 -16.22 -12.43
N ASN A 32 -2.09 -16.07 -11.57
CA ASN A 32 -3.48 -16.40 -11.91
C ASN A 32 -4.02 -15.48 -13.02
N TRP A 33 -3.72 -14.19 -12.96
CA TRP A 33 -4.06 -13.25 -14.03
C TRP A 33 -3.33 -13.59 -15.34
N LEU A 34 -2.04 -13.94 -15.28
CA LEU A 34 -1.25 -14.32 -16.44
C LEU A 34 -1.80 -15.57 -17.14
N ARG A 35 -2.16 -16.61 -16.38
CA ARG A 35 -2.80 -17.81 -16.93
C ARG A 35 -4.08 -17.45 -17.69
N LEU A 36 -4.89 -16.54 -17.15
CA LEU A 36 -6.09 -16.06 -17.82
C LEU A 36 -5.77 -15.23 -19.06
N ALA A 37 -4.77 -14.35 -19.00
CA ALA A 37 -4.35 -13.53 -20.13
C ALA A 37 -3.88 -14.40 -21.31
N GLU A 38 -3.10 -15.44 -21.05
CA GLU A 38 -2.68 -16.41 -22.07
C GLU A 38 -3.85 -17.18 -22.66
N GLN A 39 -4.77 -17.65 -21.81
CA GLN A 39 -5.97 -18.33 -22.28
C GLN A 39 -6.77 -17.42 -23.23
N LEU A 40 -7.01 -16.16 -22.84
CA LEU A 40 -7.76 -15.20 -23.65
C LEU A 40 -7.02 -14.88 -24.96
N TYR A 41 -5.70 -14.73 -24.91
CA TYR A 41 -4.87 -14.54 -26.10
C TYR A 41 -5.05 -15.70 -27.10
N HIS A 42 -4.98 -16.95 -26.63
CA HIS A 42 -5.16 -18.14 -27.47
C HIS A 42 -6.60 -18.29 -27.99
N GLU A 43 -7.60 -17.94 -27.18
CA GLU A 43 -9.02 -17.94 -27.58
C GLU A 43 -9.38 -16.76 -28.50
N GLY A 44 -8.45 -15.85 -28.77
CA GLY A 44 -8.69 -14.70 -29.62
C GLY A 44 -9.54 -13.60 -28.97
N LYS A 45 -9.66 -13.59 -27.64
CA LYS A 45 -10.51 -12.68 -26.87
C LYS A 45 -9.70 -11.50 -26.28
N PRO A 46 -10.34 -10.35 -26.01
CA PRO A 46 -9.69 -9.24 -25.30
C PRO A 46 -9.20 -9.65 -23.90
N ILE A 47 -8.03 -9.17 -23.51
CA ILE A 47 -7.43 -9.44 -22.19
C ILE A 47 -8.00 -8.45 -21.18
N LEU A 48 -8.47 -8.96 -20.03
CA LEU A 48 -8.99 -8.10 -18.96
C LEU A 48 -7.86 -7.24 -18.35
N PRO A 49 -8.03 -5.90 -18.28
CA PRO A 49 -7.04 -5.02 -17.70
C PRO A 49 -6.84 -5.31 -16.20
N LEU A 50 -5.59 -5.25 -15.74
CA LEU A 50 -5.23 -5.42 -14.34
C LEU A 50 -5.08 -4.05 -13.66
N PHE A 51 -5.83 -3.80 -12.60
CA PHE A 51 -5.69 -2.64 -11.72
C PHE A 51 -4.96 -3.06 -10.45
N ILE A 52 -3.80 -2.46 -10.19
CA ILE A 52 -3.04 -2.66 -8.97
C ILE A 52 -3.53 -1.64 -7.95
N ASN A 53 -4.29 -2.11 -6.97
CA ASN A 53 -4.94 -1.29 -5.96
C ASN A 53 -4.17 -1.28 -4.65
N GLY A 54 -4.25 -0.16 -3.93
CA GLY A 54 -3.62 0.02 -2.63
C GLY A 54 -3.37 1.49 -2.31
N LEU A 55 -2.96 1.75 -1.07
CA LEU A 55 -2.76 3.11 -0.57
C LEU A 55 -1.62 3.85 -1.30
N VAL A 56 -1.59 5.17 -1.19
CA VAL A 56 -0.37 5.93 -1.50
C VAL A 56 0.82 5.33 -0.76
N LYS A 57 1.95 5.17 -1.47
CA LYS A 57 3.21 4.58 -0.97
C LYS A 57 3.10 3.10 -0.53
N SER A 58 2.12 2.36 -1.03
CA SER A 58 2.03 0.90 -0.83
C SER A 58 2.93 0.07 -1.75
N GLY A 59 3.67 0.69 -2.67
CA GLY A 59 4.58 0.00 -3.60
C GLY A 59 3.97 -0.38 -4.96
N LYS A 60 2.79 0.16 -5.31
CA LYS A 60 2.10 -0.12 -6.60
C LYS A 60 3.00 0.03 -7.82
N SER A 61 3.70 1.17 -7.94
CA SER A 61 4.62 1.43 -9.06
C SER A 61 5.77 0.41 -9.14
N PHE A 62 6.24 -0.11 -7.99
CA PHE A 62 7.26 -1.15 -7.96
C PHE A 62 6.68 -2.51 -8.38
N ILE A 63 5.47 -2.85 -7.92
CA ILE A 63 4.78 -4.06 -8.36
C ILE A 63 4.55 -4.03 -9.87
N LEU A 64 4.12 -2.88 -10.41
CA LEU A 64 3.90 -2.69 -11.83
C LEU A 64 5.19 -2.83 -12.65
N ASN A 65 6.25 -2.11 -12.30
CA ASN A 65 7.42 -1.94 -13.16
C ASN A 65 8.51 -3.01 -12.99
N GLU A 66 8.56 -3.65 -11.81
CA GLU A 66 9.62 -4.59 -11.45
C GLU A 66 9.08 -5.99 -11.17
N VAL A 67 8.08 -6.12 -10.29
CA VAL A 67 7.58 -7.45 -9.87
C VAL A 67 6.80 -8.13 -10.99
N LEU A 68 5.85 -7.44 -11.63
CA LEU A 68 5.06 -8.02 -12.71
C LEU A 68 5.96 -8.54 -13.85
N PRO A 69 6.91 -7.76 -14.41
CA PRO A 69 7.84 -8.28 -15.41
C PRO A 69 8.66 -9.49 -14.95
N ALA A 70 9.15 -9.48 -13.70
CA ALA A 70 9.90 -10.60 -13.16
C ALA A 70 9.04 -11.87 -12.99
N VAL A 71 7.79 -11.74 -12.53
CA VAL A 71 6.83 -12.84 -12.44
C VAL A 71 6.52 -13.40 -13.81
N VAL A 72 6.27 -12.54 -14.79
CA VAL A 72 6.01 -12.91 -16.18
C VAL A 72 7.21 -13.69 -16.75
N ASN A 73 8.42 -13.13 -16.65
CA ASN A 73 9.62 -13.80 -17.16
C ASN A 73 9.85 -15.16 -16.49
N THR A 74 9.63 -15.25 -15.18
CA THR A 74 9.75 -16.53 -14.45
C THR A 74 8.71 -17.55 -14.93
N TYR A 75 7.48 -17.10 -15.16
CA TYR A 75 6.38 -17.94 -15.66
C TYR A 75 6.73 -18.52 -17.04
N TYR A 76 7.21 -17.70 -17.97
CA TYR A 76 7.62 -18.16 -19.30
C TYR A 76 8.89 -19.02 -19.29
N CYS A 77 9.87 -18.73 -18.42
CA CYS A 77 11.09 -19.53 -18.31
C CYS A 77 10.88 -20.90 -17.63
N SER A 78 9.85 -21.04 -16.78
CA SER A 78 9.61 -22.27 -16.00
C SER A 78 8.77 -23.32 -16.74
N GLY A 79 8.22 -23.02 -17.92
CA GLY A 79 7.42 -23.93 -18.74
C GLY A 79 8.20 -25.10 -19.39
N GLY A 80 9.47 -25.30 -19.03
CA GLY A 80 10.39 -26.22 -19.71
C GLY A 80 10.27 -27.72 -19.40
N SER A 81 9.29 -28.21 -18.63
CA SER A 81 9.26 -29.66 -18.29
C SER A 81 7.90 -30.34 -18.17
N SER A 82 6.77 -29.66 -18.32
CA SER A 82 5.48 -30.34 -18.42
C SER A 82 4.42 -29.45 -19.06
N GLN A 83 3.78 -29.99 -20.09
CA GLN A 83 2.70 -29.45 -20.92
C GLN A 83 3.11 -28.67 -22.17
N GLN A 84 2.41 -29.02 -23.24
CA GLN A 84 2.62 -28.75 -24.66
C GLN A 84 2.37 -27.29 -25.05
N HIS A 85 2.99 -26.33 -24.36
CA HIS A 85 2.97 -24.94 -24.79
C HIS A 85 4.15 -24.74 -25.75
N ALA A 86 3.83 -24.74 -27.05
CA ALA A 86 4.76 -24.28 -28.07
C ALA A 86 5.37 -22.94 -27.63
N SER A 87 6.70 -22.87 -27.61
CA SER A 87 7.54 -21.72 -27.24
C SER A 87 6.94 -20.37 -27.66
N MET A 88 6.12 -19.75 -26.81
CA MET A 88 5.73 -18.34 -27.01
C MET A 88 6.99 -17.49 -26.88
N ALA A 89 7.16 -16.56 -27.81
CA ALA A 89 8.28 -15.64 -27.74
C ALA A 89 8.19 -14.76 -26.49
N GLN A 90 9.35 -14.35 -25.96
CA GLN A 90 9.42 -13.55 -24.75
C GLN A 90 8.53 -12.30 -24.86
N PRO A 91 7.72 -12.00 -23.84
CA PRO A 91 6.80 -10.87 -23.86
C PRO A 91 7.54 -9.52 -23.79
N ASN A 92 6.88 -8.47 -24.27
CA ASN A 92 7.41 -7.10 -24.23
C ASN A 92 6.80 -6.31 -23.07
N PHE A 93 7.57 -5.37 -22.51
CA PHE A 93 7.10 -4.49 -21.44
C PHE A 93 7.24 -3.02 -21.82
N LEU A 94 6.12 -2.38 -22.13
CA LEU A 94 6.06 -0.95 -22.48
C LEU A 94 5.62 -0.16 -21.25
N ARG A 95 6.52 0.68 -20.72
CA ARG A 95 6.33 1.44 -19.49
C ARG A 95 5.97 2.88 -19.78
N VAL A 96 4.89 3.35 -19.19
CA VAL A 96 4.44 4.75 -19.32
C VAL A 96 4.07 5.30 -17.95
N ASN A 97 4.67 6.44 -17.59
CA ASN A 97 4.22 7.26 -16.48
C ASN A 97 3.39 8.43 -17.04
N CYS A 98 2.11 8.48 -16.68
CA CYS A 98 1.17 9.49 -17.15
C CYS A 98 1.22 10.82 -16.36
N LEU A 99 1.91 10.86 -15.23
CA LEU A 99 2.04 12.08 -14.41
C LEU A 99 2.60 13.28 -15.19
N PRO A 100 3.63 13.13 -16.05
CA PRO A 100 4.21 14.25 -16.80
C PRO A 100 3.45 14.63 -18.08
N CYS A 101 2.42 13.88 -18.49
CA CYS A 101 1.66 14.19 -19.70
C CYS A 101 0.95 15.54 -19.57
N ASN A 102 0.92 16.33 -20.64
CA ASN A 102 0.36 17.66 -20.68
C ASN A 102 -1.16 17.65 -20.48
N ARG A 103 -1.61 18.15 -19.32
CA ARG A 103 -3.03 18.26 -18.95
C ARG A 103 -3.66 19.63 -19.23
N ILE A 104 -2.85 20.59 -19.68
CA ILE A 104 -3.27 21.99 -19.91
C ILE A 104 -3.77 22.15 -21.34
N SER A 105 -3.22 21.40 -22.29
CA SER A 105 -3.64 21.41 -23.71
C SER A 105 -4.84 20.50 -24.01
N GLY A 106 -5.68 20.21 -23.00
CA GLY A 106 -6.86 19.35 -23.13
C GLY A 106 -6.55 17.90 -23.46
N SER A 107 -7.60 17.13 -23.81
CA SER A 107 -7.53 15.70 -24.10
C SER A 107 -6.52 15.36 -25.21
N GLY A 108 -6.53 16.11 -26.31
CA GLY A 108 -5.64 15.88 -27.44
C GLY A 108 -4.16 16.07 -27.09
N GLY A 109 -3.82 17.11 -26.33
CA GLY A 109 -2.46 17.32 -25.86
C GLY A 109 -1.99 16.22 -24.90
N PHE A 110 -2.87 15.76 -24.01
CA PHE A 110 -2.56 14.64 -23.11
C PHE A 110 -2.30 13.34 -23.88
N LEU A 111 -3.16 13.00 -24.84
CA LEU A 111 -3.05 11.79 -25.64
C LEU A 111 -1.82 11.82 -26.57
N MET A 112 -1.45 13.00 -27.09
CA MET A 112 -0.22 13.16 -27.86
C MET A 112 1.01 12.81 -27.02
N ASP A 113 1.13 13.36 -25.80
CA ASP A 113 2.24 13.05 -24.89
C ASP A 113 2.22 11.57 -24.46
N PHE A 114 1.03 11.00 -24.26
CA PHE A 114 0.87 9.59 -23.95
C PHE A 114 1.39 8.70 -25.09
N LEU A 115 1.02 9.00 -26.35
CA LEU A 115 1.52 8.29 -27.53
C LEU A 115 3.03 8.44 -27.70
N VAL A 116 3.59 9.64 -27.47
CA VAL A 116 5.04 9.86 -27.52
C VAL A 116 5.76 8.95 -26.51
N LYS A 117 5.27 8.87 -25.27
CA LYS A 117 5.84 7.98 -24.25
C LYS A 117 5.73 6.50 -24.60
N LEU A 118 4.61 6.08 -25.19
CA LEU A 118 4.45 4.71 -25.71
C LEU A 118 5.49 4.39 -26.78
N LYS A 119 5.73 5.32 -27.72
CA LYS A 119 6.74 5.18 -28.78
C LYS A 119 8.16 5.15 -28.23
N GLU A 120 8.48 5.98 -27.25
CA GLU A 120 9.77 5.97 -26.55
C GLU A 120 10.00 4.60 -25.90
N SER A 121 9.02 4.07 -25.17
CA SER A 121 9.15 2.76 -24.54
C SER A 121 9.21 1.62 -25.56
N ALA A 122 8.49 1.72 -26.69
CA ALA A 122 8.62 0.77 -27.80
C ALA A 122 10.04 0.80 -28.41
N ALA A 123 10.65 1.97 -28.56
CA ALA A 123 12.02 2.11 -29.05
C ALA A 123 13.03 1.46 -28.08
N GLU A 124 12.86 1.64 -26.76
CA GLU A 124 13.66 0.96 -25.74
C GLU A 124 13.53 -0.57 -25.80
N GLN A 125 12.33 -1.08 -26.16
CA GLN A 125 12.06 -2.50 -26.39
C GLN A 125 12.43 -2.96 -27.82
N GLN A 126 13.05 -2.10 -28.63
CA GLN A 126 13.44 -2.38 -30.03
C GLN A 126 12.26 -2.77 -30.96
N LEU A 127 11.05 -2.29 -30.66
CA LEU A 127 9.84 -2.54 -31.43
C LEU A 127 9.67 -1.47 -32.52
N SER A 128 10.49 -1.56 -33.57
CA SER A 128 10.61 -0.54 -34.61
C SER A 128 9.27 -0.12 -35.24
N ALA A 129 8.41 -1.08 -35.60
CA ALA A 129 7.12 -0.79 -36.22
C ALA A 129 6.22 0.09 -35.35
N ALA A 130 6.14 -0.21 -34.04
CA ALA A 130 5.37 0.57 -33.08
C ALA A 130 6.05 1.91 -32.74
N ALA A 131 7.37 1.93 -32.58
CA ALA A 131 8.14 3.15 -32.36
C ALA A 131 8.03 4.17 -33.51
N SER A 132 7.82 3.68 -34.74
CA SER A 132 7.62 4.51 -35.94
C SER A 132 6.18 4.97 -36.16
N THR A 133 5.26 4.74 -35.20
CA THR A 133 3.85 5.17 -35.35
C THR A 133 3.76 6.69 -35.59
N PRO A 134 3.07 7.14 -36.65
CA PRO A 134 2.88 8.57 -36.91
C PRO A 134 2.15 9.26 -35.74
N VAL A 135 2.62 10.45 -35.36
CA VAL A 135 1.90 11.31 -34.40
C VAL A 135 1.18 12.37 -35.23
N PRO A 136 -0.16 12.46 -35.17
CA PRO A 136 -0.88 13.48 -35.91
C PRO A 136 -0.39 14.89 -35.55
N SER A 137 -0.31 15.78 -36.53
CA SER A 137 0.10 17.16 -36.33
C SER A 137 -0.99 18.01 -35.67
N ASP A 138 -2.25 17.67 -35.93
CA ASP A 138 -3.38 18.22 -35.22
C ASP A 138 -3.54 17.55 -33.85
N ARG A 139 -3.99 18.33 -32.85
CA ARG A 139 -4.25 17.81 -31.50
C ARG A 139 -5.70 17.36 -31.35
N PHE A 140 -6.34 16.88 -32.43
CA PHE A 140 -7.70 16.39 -32.33
C PHE A 140 -7.73 15.06 -31.58
N THR A 141 -8.58 14.98 -30.56
CA THR A 141 -8.66 13.83 -29.65
C THR A 141 -8.90 12.50 -30.39
N LEU A 142 -9.79 12.49 -31.39
CA LEU A 142 -10.12 11.29 -32.16
C LEU A 142 -8.95 10.81 -33.03
N ASN A 143 -8.20 11.73 -33.63
CA ASN A 143 -7.01 11.39 -34.42
C ASN A 143 -5.91 10.80 -33.53
N MET A 144 -5.75 11.34 -32.31
CA MET A 144 -4.81 10.81 -31.33
C MET A 144 -5.20 9.42 -30.83
N LEU A 145 -6.50 9.19 -30.56
CA LEU A 145 -7.02 7.87 -30.20
C LEU A 145 -6.74 6.85 -31.32
N ALA A 146 -7.05 7.18 -32.57
CA ALA A 146 -6.78 6.32 -33.71
C ALA A 146 -5.27 6.02 -33.86
N ALA A 147 -4.40 7.00 -33.60
CA ALA A 147 -2.96 6.80 -33.62
C ALA A 147 -2.45 5.89 -32.49
N ILE A 148 -3.06 5.95 -31.29
CA ILE A 148 -2.75 5.03 -30.20
C ILE A 148 -3.23 3.60 -30.53
N GLN A 149 -4.39 3.47 -31.18
CA GLN A 149 -4.87 2.17 -31.66
C GLN A 149 -3.97 1.61 -32.76
N ASP A 150 -3.51 2.43 -33.71
CA ASP A 150 -2.52 2.05 -34.73
C ASP A 150 -1.20 1.59 -34.07
N PHE A 151 -0.73 2.31 -33.07
CA PHE A 151 0.43 1.91 -32.26
C PHE A 151 0.26 0.50 -31.69
N MET A 152 -0.88 0.20 -31.07
CA MET A 152 -1.16 -1.12 -30.50
C MET A 152 -1.26 -2.22 -31.57
N GLN A 153 -1.79 -1.89 -32.76
CA GLN A 153 -1.89 -2.82 -33.88
C GLN A 153 -0.54 -3.19 -34.50
N ARG A 154 0.45 -2.30 -34.38
CA ARG A 154 1.83 -2.49 -34.86
C ARG A 154 2.72 -3.30 -33.91
N LEU A 155 2.24 -3.59 -32.70
CA LEU A 155 2.97 -4.46 -31.77
C LEU A 155 3.04 -5.90 -32.30
N PRO A 156 4.12 -6.65 -32.01
CA PRO A 156 4.26 -8.04 -32.45
C PRO A 156 3.10 -8.91 -31.96
N ARG A 157 2.54 -9.71 -32.88
CA ARG A 157 1.33 -10.53 -32.63
C ARG A 157 1.64 -11.93 -32.10
N ASP A 158 2.89 -12.36 -32.21
CA ASP A 158 3.42 -13.68 -31.82
C ASP A 158 3.65 -13.83 -30.31
N ARG A 159 3.41 -12.77 -29.54
CA ARG A 159 3.67 -12.68 -28.10
C ARG A 159 2.72 -11.70 -27.42
N LEU A 160 2.67 -11.75 -26.09
CA LEU A 160 1.99 -10.73 -25.30
C LEU A 160 2.84 -9.46 -25.18
N ASN A 161 2.16 -8.30 -25.26
CA ASN A 161 2.74 -6.99 -25.06
C ASN A 161 2.07 -6.35 -23.84
N PHE A 162 2.83 -6.17 -22.76
CA PHE A 162 2.34 -5.60 -21.51
C PHE A 162 2.52 -4.08 -21.53
N LEU A 163 1.39 -3.36 -21.46
CA LEU A 163 1.37 -1.91 -21.28
C LEU A 163 1.25 -1.62 -19.78
N LEU A 164 2.36 -1.15 -19.21
CA LEU A 164 2.54 -0.86 -17.80
C LEU A 164 2.31 0.64 -17.57
N ILE A 165 1.09 0.99 -17.17
CA ILE A 165 0.64 2.38 -17.06
C ILE A 165 0.60 2.83 -15.61
N ASP A 166 1.53 3.70 -15.24
CA ASP A 166 1.57 4.32 -13.93
C ASP A 166 0.92 5.71 -13.93
N GLU A 167 0.35 6.08 -12.78
CA GLU A 167 -0.33 7.36 -12.56
C GLU A 167 -1.52 7.60 -13.51
N ALA A 168 -2.30 6.56 -13.81
CA ALA A 168 -3.39 6.58 -14.79
C ALA A 168 -4.58 7.50 -14.42
N GLN A 169 -4.74 7.90 -13.15
CA GLN A 169 -5.70 8.94 -12.78
C GLN A 169 -5.45 10.26 -13.54
N SER A 170 -4.24 10.45 -14.07
CA SER A 170 -3.87 11.62 -14.89
C SER A 170 -4.78 11.81 -16.11
N PHE A 171 -5.39 10.74 -16.63
CA PHE A 171 -6.40 10.79 -17.70
C PHE A 171 -7.61 11.68 -17.32
N TYR A 172 -7.87 11.84 -16.03
CA TYR A 172 -9.03 12.58 -15.50
C TYR A 172 -8.67 13.90 -14.82
N LEU A 173 -7.39 14.29 -14.87
CA LEU A 173 -6.88 15.51 -14.23
C LEU A 173 -6.69 16.66 -15.24
N LEU A 174 -7.52 16.70 -16.28
CA LEU A 174 -7.50 17.74 -17.31
C LEU A 174 -8.01 19.07 -16.75
N ARG A 175 -7.28 20.14 -17.00
CA ARG A 175 -7.57 21.47 -16.44
C ARG A 175 -8.09 22.39 -17.54
N ARG A 176 -9.06 23.23 -17.19
CA ARG A 176 -9.48 24.30 -18.10
C ARG A 176 -8.30 25.25 -18.36
N PRO A 177 -8.07 25.70 -19.61
CA PRO A 177 -7.16 26.80 -19.89
C PRO A 177 -7.61 28.02 -19.11
N VAL A 178 -6.70 28.64 -18.35
CA VAL A 178 -7.01 29.88 -17.62
C VAL A 178 -7.10 31.00 -18.66
N SER A 179 -8.30 31.56 -18.88
CA SER A 179 -8.44 32.81 -19.63
C SER A 179 -7.73 33.93 -18.85
N ASN A 180 -7.01 34.81 -19.54
CA ASN A 180 -6.26 35.92 -18.94
C ASN A 180 -7.16 36.91 -18.14
N ASP A 181 -8.48 36.80 -18.26
CA ASP A 181 -9.45 37.73 -17.66
C ASP A 181 -10.12 37.23 -16.36
N CYS A 182 -9.65 36.13 -15.75
CA CYS A 182 -10.19 35.64 -14.47
C CYS A 182 -9.12 35.50 -13.38
N PRO A 183 -9.41 35.89 -12.12
CA PRO A 183 -8.47 35.77 -11.03
C PRO A 183 -8.14 34.30 -10.74
N GLN A 184 -6.90 34.05 -10.34
CA GLN A 184 -6.37 32.73 -9.98
C GLN A 184 -7.09 32.17 -8.75
N HIS A 185 -8.22 31.51 -8.95
CA HIS A 185 -8.74 30.50 -8.03
C HIS A 185 -8.52 29.15 -8.70
N GLY A 186 -8.02 28.19 -7.93
CA GLY A 186 -7.38 26.95 -8.40
C GLY A 186 -8.01 26.33 -9.65
N SER A 187 -7.17 25.93 -10.61
CA SER A 187 -7.57 25.43 -11.93
C SER A 187 -8.69 24.39 -11.82
N THR A 188 -9.90 24.75 -12.24
CA THR A 188 -11.05 23.86 -12.27
C THR A 188 -10.82 22.75 -13.29
N LEU A 189 -11.23 21.51 -12.95
CA LEU A 189 -11.21 20.41 -13.89
C LEU A 189 -12.11 20.72 -15.11
N ASP A 190 -11.65 20.36 -16.29
CA ASP A 190 -12.45 20.43 -17.50
C ASP A 190 -13.34 19.20 -17.58
N MET A 191 -14.58 19.32 -17.10
CA MET A 191 -15.51 18.20 -17.00
C MET A 191 -15.89 17.59 -18.35
N ASP A 192 -15.96 18.38 -19.42
CA ASP A 192 -16.27 17.87 -20.76
C ASP A 192 -15.10 17.03 -21.27
N ALA A 193 -13.87 17.52 -21.07
CA ALA A 193 -12.67 16.76 -21.38
C ALA A 193 -12.56 15.48 -20.53
N VAL A 194 -12.88 15.54 -19.24
CA VAL A 194 -12.91 14.35 -18.36
C VAL A 194 -13.93 13.32 -18.83
N LEU A 195 -15.14 13.74 -19.21
CA LEU A 195 -16.17 12.85 -19.76
C LEU A 195 -15.69 12.17 -21.05
N GLN A 196 -15.06 12.94 -21.94
CA GLN A 196 -14.45 12.40 -23.15
C GLN A 196 -13.34 11.38 -22.83
N MET A 197 -12.46 11.68 -21.87
CA MET A 197 -11.37 10.77 -21.47
C MET A 197 -11.87 9.47 -20.83
N ARG A 198 -13.04 9.46 -20.17
CA ARG A 198 -13.67 8.21 -19.65
C ARG A 198 -14.00 7.24 -20.78
N VAL A 199 -14.60 7.75 -21.84
CA VAL A 199 -14.96 6.95 -23.02
C VAL A 199 -13.69 6.44 -23.70
N ILE A 200 -12.70 7.32 -23.88
CA ILE A 200 -11.42 6.99 -24.53
C ILE A 200 -10.65 5.94 -23.75
N LEU A 201 -10.49 6.09 -22.43
CA LEU A 201 -9.76 5.10 -21.65
C LEU A 201 -10.49 3.75 -21.68
N LYS A 202 -11.82 3.74 -21.59
CA LYS A 202 -12.59 2.50 -21.73
C LYS A 202 -12.34 1.82 -23.07
N GLU A 203 -12.42 2.57 -24.16
CA GLU A 203 -12.18 2.06 -25.52
C GLU A 203 -10.76 1.49 -25.64
N LEU A 204 -9.74 2.23 -25.18
CA LEU A 204 -8.36 1.74 -25.18
C LEU A 204 -8.19 0.45 -24.39
N LEU A 205 -8.85 0.29 -23.23
CA LEU A 205 -8.70 -0.89 -22.38
C LEU A 205 -9.49 -2.11 -22.87
N LEU A 206 -10.71 -1.91 -23.37
CA LEU A 206 -11.61 -3.01 -23.72
C LEU A 206 -11.53 -3.43 -25.19
N ASP A 207 -11.22 -2.48 -26.08
CA ASP A 207 -11.07 -2.72 -27.52
C ASP A 207 -9.60 -2.88 -27.94
N SER A 208 -8.73 -3.14 -26.96
CA SER A 208 -7.32 -3.46 -27.21
C SER A 208 -7.16 -4.72 -28.05
N PRO A 209 -6.15 -4.77 -28.95
CA PRO A 209 -5.83 -5.99 -29.65
C PRO A 209 -5.56 -7.13 -28.67
N ARG A 210 -5.95 -8.36 -29.03
CA ARG A 210 -5.81 -9.55 -28.16
C ARG A 210 -4.39 -9.87 -27.69
N TRP A 211 -3.36 -9.30 -28.32
CA TRP A 211 -1.94 -9.44 -27.94
C TRP A 211 -1.43 -8.31 -27.04
N VAL A 212 -2.33 -7.46 -26.54
CA VAL A 212 -2.03 -6.31 -25.68
C VAL A 212 -2.70 -6.51 -24.32
N ALA A 213 -1.89 -6.50 -23.25
CA ALA A 213 -2.36 -6.64 -21.88
C ALA A 213 -2.04 -5.37 -21.08
N TRP A 214 -3.05 -4.79 -20.43
CA TRP A 214 -2.89 -3.56 -19.63
C TRP A 214 -2.72 -3.88 -18.16
N ALA A 215 -1.74 -3.25 -17.52
CA ALA A 215 -1.58 -3.20 -16.08
C ALA A 215 -1.47 -1.74 -15.62
N ILE A 216 -2.28 -1.35 -14.63
CA ILE A 216 -2.56 0.05 -14.31
C ILE A 216 -2.38 0.31 -12.82
N THR A 217 -1.75 1.44 -12.48
CA THR A 217 -1.69 1.99 -11.11
C THR A 217 -1.98 3.49 -11.13
N GLY A 218 -2.35 4.03 -9.97
CA GLY A 218 -2.43 5.46 -9.74
C GLY A 218 -2.12 5.84 -8.31
N SER A 219 -1.49 6.98 -8.06
CA SER A 219 -1.36 7.49 -6.69
C SER A 219 -2.73 7.84 -6.09
N SER A 220 -3.62 8.44 -6.89
CA SER A 220 -5.00 8.75 -6.52
C SER A 220 -5.97 7.66 -7.02
N MET A 221 -5.93 6.50 -6.35
CA MET A 221 -6.75 5.34 -6.74
C MET A 221 -8.24 5.62 -6.60
N ALA A 222 -8.65 6.47 -5.64
CA ALA A 222 -10.05 6.78 -5.44
C ALA A 222 -10.58 7.50 -6.70
N MET A 223 -9.90 8.55 -7.16
CA MET A 223 -10.23 9.25 -8.40
C MET A 223 -10.30 8.32 -9.61
N LEU A 224 -9.32 7.42 -9.76
CA LEU A 224 -9.31 6.44 -10.84
C LEU A 224 -10.55 5.55 -10.80
N TRP A 225 -10.85 4.94 -9.65
CA TRP A 225 -12.01 4.08 -9.48
C TRP A 225 -13.35 4.81 -9.65
N ALA A 226 -13.44 6.05 -9.17
CA ALA A 226 -14.64 6.87 -9.34
C ALA A 226 -14.96 7.09 -10.81
N ASN A 227 -13.94 7.49 -11.59
CA ASN A 227 -14.11 7.71 -13.02
C ASN A 227 -14.41 6.40 -13.77
N VAL A 228 -13.74 5.29 -13.41
CA VAL A 228 -14.01 3.95 -13.98
C VAL A 228 -15.45 3.49 -13.70
N ALA A 229 -15.99 3.78 -12.51
CA ALA A 229 -17.34 3.36 -12.13
C ALA A 229 -18.45 4.16 -12.83
N VAL A 230 -18.23 5.45 -13.10
CA VAL A 230 -19.21 6.31 -13.80
C VAL A 230 -19.01 6.33 -15.32
N THR A 231 -18.02 5.58 -15.84
CA THR A 231 -17.84 5.42 -17.28
C THR A 231 -19.10 4.82 -17.91
N PRO A 232 -19.61 5.40 -19.01
CA PRO A 232 -20.82 4.89 -19.68
C PRO A 232 -20.71 3.39 -20.03
N PRO A 233 -21.74 2.58 -19.70
CA PRO A 233 -21.67 1.14 -19.83
C PRO A 233 -21.66 0.66 -21.27
N ASN A 234 -22.21 1.41 -22.25
CA ASN A 234 -22.27 1.13 -23.70
C ASN A 234 -21.54 -0.16 -24.10
N GLY A 235 -22.25 -1.30 -24.06
CA GLY A 235 -21.65 -2.64 -24.09
C GLY A 235 -21.20 -3.12 -22.70
N PHE A 236 -19.91 -3.05 -22.41
CA PHE A 236 -19.31 -3.55 -21.17
C PHE A 236 -18.97 -2.42 -20.19
N ALA A 237 -19.37 -2.57 -18.92
CA ALA A 237 -19.01 -1.63 -17.86
C ALA A 237 -17.56 -1.89 -17.39
N LEU A 238 -16.64 -0.94 -17.55
CA LEU A 238 -15.22 -1.16 -17.19
C LEU A 238 -15.03 -1.61 -15.73
N ILE A 239 -15.86 -1.09 -14.81
CA ILE A 239 -15.86 -1.50 -13.39
C ILE A 239 -16.25 -2.97 -13.16
N MET A 240 -16.86 -3.65 -14.14
CA MET A 240 -17.16 -5.08 -14.08
C MET A 240 -16.20 -5.92 -14.93
N HIS A 241 -15.48 -5.27 -15.86
CA HIS A 241 -14.63 -5.92 -16.86
C HIS A 241 -13.15 -5.63 -16.62
N HIS A 242 -12.68 -5.95 -15.41
CA HIS A 242 -11.28 -5.81 -15.04
C HIS A 242 -10.85 -6.89 -14.04
N ARG A 243 -9.55 -6.96 -13.79
CA ARG A 243 -8.95 -7.71 -12.69
C ARG A 243 -8.32 -6.75 -11.71
N GLN A 244 -8.36 -7.10 -10.44
CA GLN A 244 -7.84 -6.27 -9.37
C GLN A 244 -6.78 -7.06 -8.60
N LEU A 245 -5.61 -6.47 -8.42
CA LEU A 245 -4.57 -6.93 -7.50
C LEU A 245 -4.58 -6.00 -6.29
N ASN A 246 -5.04 -6.49 -5.15
CA ASN A 246 -5.09 -5.70 -3.92
C ASN A 246 -3.78 -5.87 -3.14
N LEU A 247 -3.01 -4.79 -3.00
CA LEU A 247 -1.82 -4.82 -2.17
C LEU A 247 -2.21 -4.83 -0.70
N ASP A 248 -1.59 -5.75 0.06
CA ASP A 248 -1.78 -5.87 1.50
C ASP A 248 -1.41 -4.54 2.20
N HIS A 249 -2.33 -4.03 3.01
CA HIS A 249 -2.09 -2.81 3.80
C HIS A 249 -1.30 -3.07 5.08
N LYS A 250 -1.24 -4.34 5.52
CA LYS A 250 -0.49 -4.79 6.70
C LYS A 250 0.16 -6.13 6.41
N VAL A 251 1.42 -6.27 6.80
CA VAL A 251 2.12 -7.55 6.92
C VAL A 251 2.43 -7.84 8.40
N SER A 252 2.83 -9.08 8.72
CA SER A 252 3.21 -9.39 10.11
C SER A 252 4.52 -8.70 10.48
N MET A 253 4.70 -8.41 11.77
CA MET A 253 5.91 -7.73 12.23
C MET A 253 7.19 -8.54 11.99
N GLY A 254 7.14 -9.87 12.02
CA GLY A 254 8.29 -10.71 11.66
C GLY A 254 8.71 -10.49 10.21
N VAL A 255 7.74 -10.34 9.30
CA VAL A 255 7.99 -9.99 7.90
C VAL A 255 8.59 -8.58 7.76
N VAL A 256 8.04 -7.58 8.47
CA VAL A 256 8.61 -6.22 8.48
C VAL A 256 10.05 -6.23 8.99
N GLN A 257 10.35 -7.03 10.02
CA GLN A 257 11.70 -7.13 10.57
C GLN A 257 12.70 -7.71 9.57
N VAL A 258 12.33 -8.74 8.80
CA VAL A 258 13.19 -9.26 7.73
C VAL A 258 13.49 -8.18 6.70
N ALA A 259 12.46 -7.42 6.30
CA ALA A 259 12.63 -6.30 5.38
C ALA A 259 13.51 -5.20 5.98
N TRP A 260 13.35 -4.90 7.27
CA TRP A 260 14.16 -3.92 8.00
C TRP A 260 15.64 -4.28 8.04
N GLU A 261 16.00 -5.55 8.29
CA GLU A 261 17.39 -5.98 8.26
C GLU A 261 18.03 -5.79 6.88
N GLN A 262 17.28 -6.06 5.81
CA GLN A 262 17.75 -5.82 4.45
C GLN A 262 17.93 -4.32 4.17
N LEU A 263 16.98 -3.48 4.59
CA LEU A 263 17.08 -2.02 4.45
C LEU A 263 18.25 -1.45 5.26
N LYS A 264 18.47 -1.92 6.49
CA LYS A 264 19.64 -1.55 7.31
C LYS A 264 20.95 -1.93 6.65
N ALA A 265 21.04 -3.15 6.11
CA ALA A 265 22.24 -3.60 5.39
C ALA A 265 22.53 -2.72 4.16
N GLN A 266 21.50 -2.32 3.41
CA GLN A 266 21.63 -1.40 2.27
C GLN A 266 21.97 0.03 2.69
N ALA A 267 21.54 0.43 3.89
CA ALA A 267 21.77 1.76 4.46
C ALA A 267 23.00 1.84 5.37
N ALA A 268 23.84 0.80 5.41
CA ALA A 268 24.98 0.72 6.33
C ALA A 268 25.98 1.90 6.17
N THR A 269 26.02 2.52 5.00
CA THR A 269 26.90 3.65 4.68
C THR A 269 26.18 5.01 4.64
N TRP A 270 24.93 5.07 5.08
CA TRP A 270 24.16 6.31 5.05
C TRP A 270 24.53 7.24 6.20
N ASP A 271 24.51 8.54 5.91
CA ASP A 271 24.66 9.61 6.90
C ASP A 271 23.49 10.62 6.77
N PRO A 272 22.63 10.73 7.80
CA PRO A 272 22.65 10.01 9.08
C PRO A 272 22.25 8.53 8.95
N ALA A 273 22.75 7.70 9.88
CA ALA A 273 22.38 6.28 9.97
C ALA A 273 20.88 6.11 10.27
N LEU A 274 20.29 4.99 9.83
CA LEU A 274 18.87 4.71 10.07
C LEU A 274 18.58 4.50 11.57
N PRO A 275 17.58 5.19 12.16
CA PRO A 275 17.21 5.01 13.56
C PRO A 275 16.53 3.66 13.76
N ASN A 276 16.92 2.95 14.83
CA ASN A 276 16.44 1.59 15.12
C ASN A 276 14.94 1.56 15.42
N GLU A 277 14.34 2.66 15.84
CA GLU A 277 12.93 2.73 16.18
C GLU A 277 12.04 2.77 14.92
N LEU A 278 12.62 3.12 13.76
CA LEU A 278 11.86 3.36 12.54
C LEU A 278 11.06 2.15 12.10
N PHE A 279 11.54 0.92 12.27
CA PHE A 279 10.84 -0.26 11.78
C PHE A 279 9.53 -0.56 12.51
N TRP A 280 9.45 -0.26 13.80
CA TRP A 280 8.23 -0.49 14.59
C TRP A 280 7.37 0.75 14.68
N GLN A 281 7.98 1.94 14.58
CA GLN A 281 7.25 3.21 14.46
C GLN A 281 6.59 3.34 13.09
N SER A 282 7.15 2.75 12.04
CA SER A 282 6.52 2.73 10.72
C SER A 282 5.22 1.94 10.73
N PRO A 283 4.23 2.31 9.90
CA PRO A 283 3.11 1.41 9.60
C PRO A 283 3.63 0.03 9.19
N PRO A 284 2.93 -1.06 9.54
CA PRO A 284 3.39 -2.43 9.31
C PRO A 284 3.24 -2.83 7.81
N GLN A 285 3.86 -2.07 6.92
CA GLN A 285 3.86 -2.23 5.48
C GLN A 285 5.26 -1.97 4.93
N ILE A 286 5.79 -2.93 4.17
CA ILE A 286 7.19 -2.94 3.71
C ILE A 286 7.50 -1.71 2.83
N ALA A 287 6.61 -1.38 1.90
CA ALA A 287 6.82 -0.24 1.00
C ALA A 287 6.84 1.10 1.76
N MET A 288 6.01 1.26 2.78
CA MET A 288 6.00 2.46 3.61
C MET A 288 7.27 2.58 4.45
N LEU A 289 7.75 1.47 5.03
CA LEU A 289 9.04 1.44 5.73
C LEU A 289 10.19 1.83 4.80
N ALA A 290 10.25 1.25 3.60
CA ALA A 290 11.27 1.59 2.60
C ALA A 290 11.20 3.07 2.19
N TYR A 291 9.98 3.61 2.04
CA TYR A 291 9.77 5.02 1.76
C TYR A 291 10.29 5.92 2.90
N LEU A 292 9.97 5.59 4.15
CA LEU A 292 10.44 6.33 5.32
C LEU A 292 11.97 6.28 5.47
N CYS A 293 12.62 5.15 5.16
CA CYS A 293 14.08 5.10 5.11
C CYS A 293 14.65 6.13 4.12
N GLN A 294 14.05 6.25 2.93
CA GLN A 294 14.50 7.24 1.94
C GLN A 294 14.22 8.67 2.40
N GLU A 295 13.07 8.92 3.02
CA GLU A 295 12.77 10.24 3.59
C GLU A 295 13.76 10.60 4.70
N TRP A 296 14.16 9.67 5.57
CA TRP A 296 15.22 9.89 6.56
C TRP A 296 16.53 10.33 5.92
N ARG A 297 16.93 9.66 4.82
CA ARG A 297 18.17 9.96 4.10
C ARG A 297 18.15 11.36 3.47
N TYR A 298 17.03 11.76 2.88
CA TYR A 298 16.96 12.94 2.01
C TYR A 298 16.29 14.16 2.66
N ARG A 299 15.42 13.98 3.65
CA ARG A 299 14.75 15.05 4.40
C ARG A 299 15.29 15.13 5.82
N ARG A 300 16.22 16.04 6.04
CA ARG A 300 16.83 16.33 7.36
C ARG A 300 15.95 17.19 8.27
N THR A 301 14.63 17.21 8.06
CA THR A 301 13.70 18.00 8.89
C THR A 301 13.31 17.29 10.17
N ALA A 302 13.39 15.96 10.20
CA ALA A 302 13.10 15.16 11.38
C ALA A 302 14.41 14.73 12.05
N SER A 303 14.45 14.87 13.38
CA SER A 303 15.55 14.47 14.25
C SER A 303 15.37 13.07 14.84
N THR A 304 14.14 12.55 14.84
CA THR A 304 13.80 11.23 15.39
C THR A 304 12.91 10.43 14.43
N ALA A 305 12.88 9.10 14.59
CA ALA A 305 12.00 8.22 13.82
C ALA A 305 10.51 8.57 14.00
N VAL A 306 10.13 8.95 15.22
CA VAL A 306 8.77 9.37 15.57
C VAL A 306 8.37 10.60 14.77
N GLU A 307 9.21 11.64 14.86
CA GLU A 307 8.99 12.91 14.17
C GLU A 307 8.89 12.70 12.65
N LEU A 308 9.76 11.85 12.08
CA LEU A 308 9.71 11.54 10.65
C LEU A 308 8.39 10.89 10.24
N VAL A 309 7.95 9.88 11.00
CA VAL A 309 6.70 9.17 10.74
C VAL A 309 5.51 10.13 10.89
N GLU A 310 5.50 10.95 11.93
CA GLU A 310 4.47 11.94 12.17
C GLU A 310 4.40 12.99 11.07
N GLN A 311 5.52 13.62 10.71
CA GLN A 311 5.61 14.59 9.61
C GLN A 311 5.13 13.95 8.31
N THR A 312 5.53 12.70 8.03
CA THR A 312 5.10 11.99 6.81
C THR A 312 3.59 11.72 6.81
N MET A 313 3.03 11.34 7.97
CA MET A 313 1.58 11.08 8.09
C MET A 313 0.76 12.35 7.93
N THR A 314 1.11 13.40 8.68
CA THR A 314 0.38 14.67 8.78
C THR A 314 0.53 15.53 7.54
N GLN A 315 1.74 15.61 6.97
CA GLN A 315 2.04 16.54 5.87
C GLN A 315 1.90 15.89 4.49
N LYS A 316 1.88 14.55 4.41
CA LYS A 316 1.86 13.85 3.12
C LYS A 316 0.71 12.86 3.02
N LEU A 317 0.74 11.79 3.81
CA LEU A 317 -0.17 10.66 3.57
C LEU A 317 -1.63 11.05 3.75
N ILE A 318 -1.97 11.67 4.88
CA ILE A 318 -3.37 11.99 5.20
C ILE A 318 -3.92 13.09 4.30
N PRO A 319 -3.20 14.19 4.00
CA PRO A 319 -3.63 15.17 3.00
C PRO A 319 -3.84 14.56 1.61
N GLU A 320 -2.95 13.69 1.14
CA GLU A 320 -3.08 13.05 -0.18
C GLU A 320 -4.30 12.12 -0.25
N VAL A 321 -4.51 11.26 0.77
CA VAL A 321 -5.68 10.36 0.81
C VAL A 321 -6.98 11.16 0.93
N LEU A 322 -6.98 12.24 1.72
CA LEU A 322 -8.15 13.09 1.87
C LEU A 322 -8.50 13.83 0.58
N ALA A 323 -7.51 14.42 -0.09
CA ALA A 323 -7.72 15.10 -1.37
C ALA A 323 -8.30 14.12 -2.41
N ASP A 324 -7.80 12.88 -2.43
CA ASP A 324 -8.29 11.82 -3.32
C ASP A 324 -9.75 11.44 -3.00
N LEU A 325 -10.09 11.18 -1.73
CA LEU A 325 -11.44 10.81 -1.30
C LEU A 325 -12.49 11.90 -1.57
N ARG A 326 -12.15 13.17 -1.33
CA ARG A 326 -13.07 14.30 -1.59
C ARG A 326 -13.49 14.35 -3.06
N ILE A 327 -12.55 14.13 -3.97
CA ILE A 327 -12.84 14.20 -5.41
C ILE A 327 -13.80 13.07 -5.81
N VAL A 328 -13.63 11.86 -5.27
CA VAL A 328 -14.55 10.74 -5.53
C VAL A 328 -15.97 11.05 -5.11
N LEU A 329 -16.13 11.58 -3.89
CA LEU A 329 -17.43 11.89 -3.33
C LEU A 329 -18.18 12.93 -4.17
N GLN A 330 -17.45 13.88 -4.76
CA GLN A 330 -17.99 14.82 -5.73
C GLN A 330 -18.38 14.13 -7.04
N VAL A 331 -17.52 13.25 -7.58
CA VAL A 331 -17.73 12.59 -8.88
C VAL A 331 -18.92 11.63 -8.87
N LEU A 332 -19.17 10.91 -7.77
CA LEU A 332 -20.24 9.91 -7.69
C LEU A 332 -21.64 10.50 -7.46
N GLY A 333 -21.76 11.81 -7.19
CA GLY A 333 -23.05 12.52 -7.15
C GLY A 333 -23.99 12.17 -5.98
N LYS A 334 -23.57 11.33 -5.03
CA LYS A 334 -24.31 11.00 -3.80
C LYS A 334 -23.40 10.99 -2.56
N PRO A 335 -22.75 12.12 -2.23
CA PRO A 335 -21.74 12.15 -1.19
C PRO A 335 -22.30 11.77 0.17
N ILE A 336 -23.46 12.30 0.58
CA ILE A 336 -23.97 12.14 1.95
C ILE A 336 -24.32 10.69 2.29
N ASP A 337 -25.05 9.98 1.42
CA ASP A 337 -25.43 8.58 1.70
C ASP A 337 -24.23 7.64 1.66
N GLN A 338 -23.30 7.86 0.72
CA GLN A 338 -22.07 7.07 0.64
C GLN A 338 -21.14 7.37 1.81
N LEU A 339 -21.05 8.63 2.27
CA LEU A 339 -20.29 9.00 3.47
C LEU A 339 -20.87 8.38 4.74
N ARG A 340 -22.19 8.39 4.90
CA ARG A 340 -22.86 7.71 6.01
C ARG A 340 -22.52 6.22 6.01
N THR A 341 -22.60 5.58 4.84
CA THR A 341 -22.23 4.17 4.66
C THR A 341 -20.74 3.92 4.91
N LEU A 342 -19.84 4.79 4.46
CA LEU A 342 -18.41 4.70 4.76
C LEU A 342 -18.13 4.90 6.25
N ARG A 343 -18.90 5.74 6.95
CA ARG A 343 -18.78 5.95 8.38
C ARG A 343 -19.26 4.72 9.17
N GLU A 344 -20.26 3.98 8.68
CA GLU A 344 -20.67 2.70 9.26
C GLU A 344 -19.52 1.66 9.26
N LEU A 345 -18.57 1.74 8.32
CA LEU A 345 -17.36 0.88 8.35
C LEU A 345 -16.45 1.14 9.55
N LEU A 346 -16.59 2.29 10.22
CA LEU A 346 -15.84 2.60 11.45
C LEU A 346 -16.32 1.76 12.62
N ASP A 347 -17.53 1.19 12.57
CA ASP A 347 -17.99 0.24 13.57
C ASP A 347 -17.35 -1.14 13.31
N PRO A 348 -16.40 -1.57 14.15
CA PRO A 348 -15.70 -2.84 13.96
C PRO A 348 -16.61 -4.07 14.22
N ALA A 349 -17.78 -3.88 14.85
CA ALA A 349 -18.73 -4.94 15.19
C ALA A 349 -19.84 -5.05 14.14
N ALA A 350 -20.38 -3.94 13.67
CA ALA A 350 -21.45 -3.95 12.69
C ALA A 350 -20.92 -4.25 11.28
N GLY A 351 -19.87 -3.55 10.84
CA GLY A 351 -19.46 -3.54 9.44
C GLY A 351 -20.61 -3.12 8.49
N VAL A 352 -20.35 -3.15 7.19
CA VAL A 352 -21.30 -2.70 6.16
C VAL A 352 -21.69 -3.84 5.25
N GLU A 353 -22.96 -3.97 4.91
CA GLU A 353 -23.43 -4.99 3.97
C GLU A 353 -22.83 -4.77 2.58
N ALA A 354 -22.31 -5.84 1.97
CA ALA A 354 -21.78 -5.76 0.62
C ALA A 354 -22.88 -5.34 -0.37
N GLY A 355 -22.57 -4.43 -1.28
CA GLY A 355 -23.50 -3.83 -2.24
C GLY A 355 -24.16 -2.51 -1.78
N LYS A 356 -24.04 -2.13 -0.50
CA LYS A 356 -24.47 -0.78 -0.05
C LYS A 356 -23.53 0.33 -0.49
N LEU A 357 -22.26 -0.01 -0.64
CA LEU A 357 -21.25 0.91 -1.15
C LEU A 357 -21.30 0.94 -2.68
N ALA A 358 -21.08 2.11 -3.25
CA ALA A 358 -20.91 2.24 -4.69
C ALA A 358 -19.72 1.36 -5.14
N PRO A 359 -19.79 0.73 -6.33
CA PRO A 359 -18.72 -0.16 -6.81
C PRO A 359 -17.31 0.46 -6.78
N ALA A 360 -17.19 1.77 -7.00
CA ALA A 360 -15.92 2.49 -6.87
C ALA A 360 -15.32 2.41 -5.45
N PHE A 361 -16.16 2.53 -4.42
CA PHE A 361 -15.72 2.41 -3.02
C PHE A 361 -15.38 0.97 -2.67
N GLU A 362 -16.17 -0.01 -3.12
CA GLU A 362 -15.84 -1.42 -2.89
C GLU A 362 -14.49 -1.78 -3.53
N ALA A 363 -14.25 -1.35 -4.78
CA ALA A 363 -12.97 -1.54 -5.45
C ALA A 363 -11.84 -0.84 -4.68
N LEU A 364 -11.98 0.44 -4.33
CA LEU A 364 -10.98 1.18 -3.56
C LEU A 364 -10.63 0.48 -2.23
N LEU A 365 -11.67 0.04 -1.51
CA LEU A 365 -11.58 -0.59 -0.19
C LEU A 365 -11.13 -2.05 -0.22
N GLY A 366 -11.01 -2.68 -1.39
CA GLY A 366 -10.58 -4.07 -1.53
C GLY A 366 -9.22 -4.36 -0.87
N SER A 367 -8.33 -3.36 -0.79
CA SER A 367 -7.04 -3.45 -0.09
C SER A 367 -7.11 -3.21 1.42
N PHE A 368 -8.27 -2.78 1.95
CA PHE A 368 -8.40 -2.27 3.32
C PHE A 368 -9.51 -2.97 4.12
N THR A 369 -10.31 -3.81 3.48
CA THR A 369 -11.47 -4.46 4.10
C THR A 369 -11.41 -5.97 4.01
N THR A 370 -12.00 -6.65 4.99
CA THR A 370 -12.29 -8.09 4.90
C THR A 370 -13.78 -8.32 4.84
N LYS A 371 -14.18 -9.28 4.01
CA LYS A 371 -15.57 -9.73 3.91
C LYS A 371 -15.81 -10.88 4.88
N ARG A 372 -16.76 -10.73 5.81
CA ARG A 372 -17.19 -11.77 6.76
C ARG A 372 -18.71 -11.81 6.78
N ALA A 373 -19.29 -13.00 6.58
CA ALA A 373 -20.75 -13.20 6.56
C ALA A 373 -21.52 -12.19 5.69
N GLY A 374 -21.00 -11.87 4.50
CA GLY A 374 -21.64 -10.92 3.57
C GLY A 374 -21.42 -9.44 3.89
N ARG A 375 -20.71 -9.11 4.97
CA ARG A 375 -20.42 -7.73 5.39
C ARG A 375 -18.93 -7.41 5.24
N LEU A 376 -18.62 -6.16 4.94
CA LEU A 376 -17.29 -5.56 4.83
C LEU A 376 -16.92 -4.93 6.18
N TYR A 377 -15.71 -5.23 6.63
CA TYR A 377 -15.12 -4.69 7.86
C TYR A 377 -13.84 -3.97 7.51
N LEU A 378 -13.63 -2.77 8.05
CA LEU A 378 -12.42 -1.99 7.82
C LEU A 378 -11.29 -2.47 8.73
N ASP A 379 -10.27 -3.10 8.13
CA ASP A 379 -9.12 -3.65 8.85
C ASP A 379 -7.91 -2.72 8.83
N ASN A 380 -8.04 -1.53 8.24
CA ASN A 380 -6.97 -0.54 8.13
C ASN A 380 -7.19 0.64 9.11
N PRO A 381 -6.44 0.72 10.22
CA PRO A 381 -6.59 1.79 11.20
C PRO A 381 -6.26 3.18 10.64
N LEU A 382 -5.34 3.29 9.69
CA LEU A 382 -5.02 4.57 9.05
C LEU A 382 -6.20 5.05 8.21
N PHE A 383 -6.79 4.17 7.41
CA PHE A 383 -7.93 4.51 6.58
C PHE A 383 -9.17 4.80 7.44
N ALA A 384 -9.35 4.10 8.56
CA ALA A 384 -10.38 4.40 9.56
C ALA A 384 -10.19 5.80 10.15
N ARG A 385 -8.96 6.17 10.50
CA ARG A 385 -8.63 7.53 10.96
C ARG A 385 -8.88 8.58 9.90
N VAL A 386 -8.56 8.29 8.64
CA VAL A 386 -8.87 9.21 7.54
C VAL A 386 -10.38 9.39 7.44
N ILE A 387 -11.18 8.31 7.36
CA ILE A 387 -12.65 8.43 7.32
C ILE A 387 -13.17 9.26 8.50
N HIS A 388 -12.67 9.00 9.71
CA HIS A 388 -13.06 9.79 10.89
C HIS A 388 -12.69 11.26 10.76
N ALA A 389 -11.46 11.57 10.34
CA ALA A 389 -10.96 12.94 10.20
C ALA A 389 -11.73 13.72 9.14
N VAL A 390 -12.28 13.03 8.13
CA VAL A 390 -12.91 13.66 6.97
C VAL A 390 -14.43 13.66 7.05
N THR A 391 -15.02 13.01 8.07
CA THR A 391 -16.48 12.98 8.27
C THR A 391 -16.91 13.49 9.64
N THR A 392 -17.98 14.28 9.68
CA THR A 392 -18.70 14.65 10.91
C THR A 392 -19.48 13.45 11.48
N GLU A 393 -19.94 13.54 12.72
CA GLU A 393 -20.83 12.52 13.32
C GLU A 393 -22.11 12.28 12.52
N SER A 394 -22.63 13.32 11.86
CA SER A 394 -23.78 13.24 10.95
C SER A 394 -23.47 12.53 9.62
N GLY A 395 -22.20 12.24 9.32
CA GLY A 395 -21.77 11.63 8.06
C GLY A 395 -21.55 12.63 6.92
N GLU A 396 -21.23 13.89 7.23
CA GLU A 396 -20.94 14.94 6.25
C GLU A 396 -19.43 15.18 6.13
N LEU A 397 -18.96 15.70 5.00
CA LEU A 397 -17.54 16.03 4.82
C LEU A 397 -17.15 17.24 5.68
N VAL A 398 -16.04 17.15 6.41
CA VAL A 398 -15.47 18.29 7.15
C VAL A 398 -14.92 19.33 6.15
N GLU A 399 -15.30 20.61 6.29
CA GLU A 399 -14.94 21.69 5.36
C GLU A 399 -13.45 22.05 5.38
N SER A 400 -12.80 22.07 6.56
CA SER A 400 -11.38 22.44 6.71
C SER A 400 -10.56 21.39 7.46
N ILE A 401 -9.31 21.20 7.04
CA ILE A 401 -8.37 20.18 7.55
C ILE A 401 -7.74 20.61 8.89
N ASN A 402 -7.94 21.86 9.32
CA ASN A 402 -7.30 22.41 10.52
C ASN A 402 -7.67 21.64 11.80
N THR A 403 -8.80 20.95 11.83
CA THR A 403 -9.23 20.09 12.94
C THR A 403 -8.43 18.79 13.06
N VAL A 404 -7.66 18.42 12.03
CA VAL A 404 -6.80 17.22 12.03
C VAL A 404 -5.51 17.46 12.84
N GLN A 405 -5.22 18.70 13.24
CA GLN A 405 -4.02 19.07 14.00
C GLN A 405 -4.07 18.68 15.49
N GLN A 406 -5.22 18.28 16.04
CA GLN A 406 -5.33 17.82 17.43
C GLN A 406 -5.06 16.31 17.59
N TRP A 407 -4.00 15.82 16.96
CA TRP A 407 -3.50 14.47 17.22
C TRP A 407 -2.55 14.54 18.42
N ASN A 408 -3.07 14.16 19.60
CA ASN A 408 -2.27 14.05 20.82
C ASN A 408 -1.04 13.15 20.59
N SER A 409 0.08 13.48 21.27
CA SER A 409 1.42 12.87 21.17
C SER A 409 1.44 11.47 20.51
N PRO A 410 1.72 11.38 19.20
CA PRO A 410 1.63 10.12 18.46
C PRO A 410 2.59 9.04 18.98
N THR A 411 3.58 9.43 19.78
CA THR A 411 4.54 8.54 20.44
C THR A 411 3.84 7.61 21.42
N MET A 412 3.13 8.16 22.42
CA MET A 412 2.46 7.36 23.46
C MET A 412 1.38 6.48 22.83
N PHE A 413 0.61 7.06 21.92
CA PHE A 413 -0.46 6.36 21.24
C PHE A 413 0.05 5.14 20.44
N ARG A 414 1.12 5.29 19.64
CA ARG A 414 1.69 4.17 18.86
C ARG A 414 2.34 3.13 19.77
N GLU A 415 3.07 3.56 20.79
CA GLU A 415 3.69 2.67 21.77
C GLU A 415 2.66 1.79 22.47
N LEU A 416 1.54 2.37 22.89
CA LEU A 416 0.45 1.62 23.55
C LEU A 416 -0.19 0.60 22.61
N ILE A 417 -0.38 0.93 21.33
CA ILE A 417 -0.86 -0.04 20.33
C ILE A 417 0.15 -1.19 20.19
N VAL A 418 1.43 -0.89 19.99
CA VAL A 418 2.45 -1.92 19.78
C VAL A 418 2.59 -2.79 21.04
N LEU A 419 2.63 -2.17 22.22
CA LEU A 419 2.65 -2.86 23.51
C LEU A 419 1.46 -3.81 23.66
N GLY A 420 0.24 -3.32 23.36
CA GLY A 420 -0.96 -4.14 23.39
C GLY A 420 -0.92 -5.31 22.42
N GLU A 421 -0.46 -5.11 21.19
CA GLU A 421 -0.24 -6.19 20.22
C GLU A 421 0.79 -7.21 20.72
N ARG A 422 1.88 -6.79 21.38
CA ARG A 422 2.85 -7.72 22.01
C ARG A 422 2.24 -8.49 23.17
N CYS A 423 1.35 -7.87 23.93
CA CYS A 423 0.60 -8.54 24.99
C CYS A 423 -0.41 -9.57 24.45
N LYS A 424 -0.89 -9.43 23.21
CA LYS A 424 -1.79 -10.39 22.53
C LYS A 424 -1.08 -11.70 22.15
N GLU A 425 0.23 -11.68 21.94
CA GLU A 425 1.03 -12.87 21.56
C GLU A 425 0.85 -14.03 22.54
N ARG A 426 0.83 -15.27 22.05
CA ARG A 426 0.54 -16.47 22.85
C ARG A 426 1.72 -17.43 22.96
N GLY A 427 1.68 -18.28 23.98
CA GLY A 427 2.61 -19.41 24.14
C GLY A 427 4.06 -18.99 24.36
N LYS A 428 4.99 -19.75 23.77
CA LYS A 428 6.45 -19.60 23.94
C LYS A 428 6.97 -18.23 23.51
N LEU A 429 6.31 -17.57 22.56
CA LEU A 429 6.75 -16.27 22.03
C LEU A 429 6.62 -15.19 23.11
N TYR A 430 5.45 -15.05 23.74
CA TYR A 430 5.27 -14.10 24.85
C TYR A 430 6.16 -14.43 26.06
N GLN A 431 6.35 -15.72 26.37
CA GLN A 431 7.23 -16.14 27.47
C GLN A 431 8.70 -15.72 27.27
N SER A 432 9.12 -15.48 26.02
CA SER A 432 10.49 -15.07 25.72
C SER A 432 10.78 -13.58 25.95
N PHE A 433 9.76 -12.73 26.09
CA PHE A 433 9.91 -11.28 26.21
C PHE A 433 10.24 -10.84 27.65
N LYS A 434 11.41 -11.23 28.17
CA LYS A 434 11.84 -10.94 29.55
C LYS A 434 11.67 -9.46 29.92
N ASP A 435 12.11 -8.55 29.06
CA ASP A 435 12.01 -7.10 29.28
C ASP A 435 10.55 -6.62 29.38
N LEU A 436 9.63 -7.25 28.65
CA LEU A 436 8.19 -6.95 28.74
C LEU A 436 7.59 -7.43 30.06
N HIS A 437 8.02 -8.59 30.58
CA HIS A 437 7.56 -9.06 31.89
C HIS A 437 8.03 -8.13 33.01
N ILE A 438 9.30 -7.72 32.98
CA ILE A 438 9.88 -6.78 33.95
C ILE A 438 9.16 -5.43 33.88
N LEU A 439 8.89 -4.93 32.67
CA LEU A 439 8.14 -3.68 32.51
C LEU A 439 6.75 -3.74 33.15
N LEU A 440 6.01 -4.83 32.94
CA LEU A 440 4.68 -5.01 33.53
C LEU A 440 4.74 -5.18 35.06
N GLU A 441 5.78 -5.79 35.60
CA GLU A 441 6.03 -5.90 37.06
C GLU A 441 6.32 -4.54 37.68
N ASP A 442 7.15 -3.73 37.03
CA ASP A 442 7.45 -2.38 37.48
C ASP A 442 6.22 -1.47 37.41
N MET A 443 5.41 -1.59 36.36
CA MET A 443 4.13 -0.89 36.24
C MET A 443 3.14 -1.29 37.32
N ALA A 444 3.04 -2.59 37.62
CA ALA A 444 2.20 -3.08 38.72
C ALA A 444 2.68 -2.53 40.08
N SER A 445 3.99 -2.51 40.29
CA SER A 445 4.61 -1.98 41.50
C SER A 445 4.38 -0.47 41.65
N ALA A 446 4.45 0.29 40.54
CA ALA A 446 4.22 1.73 40.53
C ALA A 446 2.78 2.12 40.83
N LEU A 447 1.80 1.29 40.44
CA LEU A 447 0.40 1.49 40.80
C LEU A 447 0.14 1.28 42.30
N ALA A 448 0.98 0.49 42.98
CA ALA A 448 0.80 0.13 44.39
C ALA A 448 -0.61 -0.44 44.71
N LEU A 449 -1.24 -1.10 43.74
CA LEU A 449 -2.54 -1.76 43.88
C LEU A 449 -2.39 -3.26 44.08
N THR A 450 -3.27 -3.85 44.88
CA THR A 450 -3.42 -5.31 44.92
C THR A 450 -4.09 -5.80 43.63
N PRO A 451 -3.82 -7.03 43.16
CA PRO A 451 -4.34 -7.52 41.88
C PRO A 451 -5.88 -7.48 41.76
N ASP A 452 -6.58 -7.74 42.86
CA ASP A 452 -8.04 -7.65 42.96
C ASP A 452 -8.57 -6.22 42.83
N ARG A 453 -7.87 -5.24 43.40
CA ARG A 453 -8.18 -3.82 43.25
C ARG A 453 -7.91 -3.32 41.84
N LEU A 454 -6.79 -3.73 41.23
CA LEU A 454 -6.43 -3.34 39.87
C LEU A 454 -7.54 -3.61 38.85
N VAL A 455 -8.18 -4.79 38.89
CA VAL A 455 -9.25 -5.14 37.95
C VAL A 455 -10.60 -4.46 38.27
N ALA A 456 -10.69 -3.80 39.43
CA ALA A 456 -11.85 -3.04 39.87
C ALA A 456 -11.69 -1.53 39.65
N GLU A 457 -10.52 -1.06 39.23
CA GLU A 457 -10.28 0.35 38.95
C GLU A 457 -11.14 0.87 37.79
N ASP A 458 -11.60 2.11 37.92
CA ASP A 458 -12.50 2.74 36.95
C ASP A 458 -11.89 2.81 35.56
N TRP A 459 -10.60 3.14 35.44
CA TRP A 459 -9.90 3.18 34.14
C TRP A 459 -9.79 1.80 33.48
N PHE A 460 -9.68 0.73 34.29
CA PHE A 460 -9.64 -0.64 33.77
C PHE A 460 -11.03 -1.05 33.28
N ILE A 461 -12.06 -0.79 34.10
CA ILE A 461 -13.45 -1.11 33.78
C ILE A 461 -13.90 -0.33 32.54
N HIS A 462 -13.56 0.96 32.45
CA HIS A 462 -13.86 1.82 31.31
C HIS A 462 -13.37 1.19 30.00
N VAL A 463 -12.10 0.78 29.95
CA VAL A 463 -11.53 0.11 28.77
C VAL A 463 -12.16 -1.28 28.55
N LEU A 464 -12.36 -2.06 29.60
CA LEU A 464 -12.96 -3.41 29.51
C LEU A 464 -14.38 -3.39 28.95
N ASP A 465 -15.17 -2.38 29.33
CA ASP A 465 -16.58 -2.26 29.00
C ASP A 465 -16.82 -1.39 27.75
N HIS A 466 -15.77 -0.80 27.18
CA HIS A 466 -15.81 -0.01 25.94
C HIS A 466 -16.38 -0.80 24.76
N ARG A 467 -17.18 -0.15 23.90
CA ARG A 467 -17.87 -0.80 22.76
C ARG A 467 -16.94 -1.52 21.77
N CYS A 468 -15.72 -1.00 21.55
CA CYS A 468 -14.71 -1.62 20.69
C CYS A 468 -14.23 -2.98 21.22
N ASN A 469 -14.39 -3.24 22.51
CA ASN A 469 -14.17 -4.56 23.08
C ASN A 469 -15.48 -5.34 22.95
N SER A 470 -15.62 -6.04 21.81
CA SER A 470 -16.77 -6.91 21.53
C SER A 470 -17.14 -7.77 22.75
N GLN A 471 -18.42 -8.19 22.82
CA GLN A 471 -18.85 -9.15 23.84
C GLN A 471 -17.89 -10.35 23.92
N GLY A 472 -17.27 -10.77 22.80
CA GLY A 472 -16.25 -11.81 22.76
C GLY A 472 -14.98 -11.47 23.55
N SER A 473 -14.37 -10.29 23.36
CA SER A 473 -13.15 -9.87 24.08
C SER A 473 -13.40 -9.72 25.58
N LYS A 474 -14.51 -9.06 25.94
CA LYS A 474 -14.94 -8.87 27.34
C LYS A 474 -15.30 -10.21 28.00
N ALA A 475 -16.09 -11.06 27.34
CA ALA A 475 -16.45 -12.37 27.87
C ALA A 475 -15.22 -13.29 27.99
N ASN A 476 -14.29 -13.22 27.03
CA ASN A 476 -13.05 -13.97 27.10
C ASN A 476 -12.19 -13.54 28.30
N PHE A 477 -12.08 -12.22 28.57
CA PHE A 477 -11.43 -11.75 29.80
C PHE A 477 -12.14 -12.29 31.04
N LYS A 478 -13.46 -12.06 31.15
CA LYS A 478 -14.26 -12.48 32.31
C LYS A 478 -14.19 -13.99 32.56
N LYS A 479 -14.22 -14.81 31.51
CA LYS A 479 -14.24 -16.28 31.60
C LYS A 479 -12.86 -16.87 31.85
N ASN A 480 -11.83 -16.42 31.12
CA ASN A 480 -10.56 -17.14 31.04
C ASN A 480 -9.41 -16.47 31.79
N TYR A 481 -9.52 -15.17 32.11
CA TYR A 481 -8.37 -14.41 32.63
C TYR A 481 -8.66 -13.63 33.91
N ARG A 482 -9.93 -13.37 34.26
CA ARG A 482 -10.28 -12.58 35.45
C ARG A 482 -9.72 -13.17 36.74
N ALA A 483 -9.88 -14.47 36.97
CA ALA A 483 -9.37 -15.13 38.18
C ALA A 483 -7.84 -15.04 38.28
N GLN A 484 -7.12 -15.19 37.17
CA GLN A 484 -5.66 -15.04 37.14
C GLN A 484 -5.23 -13.59 37.36
N ALA A 485 -5.93 -12.63 36.75
CA ALA A 485 -5.67 -11.20 36.94
C ALA A 485 -5.93 -10.73 38.39
N GLN A 486 -6.87 -11.37 39.10
CA GLN A 486 -7.13 -11.14 40.52
C GLN A 486 -6.08 -11.76 41.46
N GLN A 487 -5.19 -12.60 40.93
CA GLN A 487 -4.09 -13.21 41.67
C GLN A 487 -2.73 -12.61 41.29
N ASP A 488 -2.60 -12.11 40.06
CA ASP A 488 -1.37 -11.54 39.51
C ASP A 488 -1.68 -10.25 38.73
N ALA A 489 -1.22 -9.11 39.27
CA ALA A 489 -1.39 -7.79 38.68
C ALA A 489 -0.75 -7.69 37.28
N LYS A 490 0.32 -8.44 37.00
CA LYS A 490 0.94 -8.49 35.67
C LYS A 490 -0.01 -9.09 34.64
N VAL A 491 -0.75 -10.14 35.01
CA VAL A 491 -1.77 -10.73 34.12
C VAL A 491 -2.90 -9.74 33.88
N GLY A 492 -3.30 -8.99 34.92
CA GLY A 492 -4.23 -7.87 34.81
C GLY A 492 -3.78 -6.82 33.81
N LEU A 493 -2.60 -6.22 34.02
CA LEU A 493 -2.03 -5.19 33.15
C LEU A 493 -1.82 -5.68 31.71
N ARG A 494 -1.34 -6.91 31.53
CA ARG A 494 -1.22 -7.51 30.20
C ARG A 494 -2.57 -7.49 29.48
N ARG A 495 -3.65 -7.89 30.16
CA ARG A 495 -4.99 -7.94 29.57
C ARG A 495 -5.57 -6.54 29.35
N PHE A 496 -5.28 -5.61 30.23
CA PHE A 496 -5.61 -4.20 30.03
C PHE A 496 -5.03 -3.66 28.72
N TYR A 497 -3.72 -3.80 28.49
CA TYR A 497 -3.10 -3.30 27.24
C TYR A 497 -3.64 -3.99 25.98
N VAL A 498 -4.04 -5.26 26.05
CA VAL A 498 -4.73 -5.94 24.95
C VAL A 498 -6.07 -5.29 24.61
N LEU A 499 -6.84 -4.92 25.63
CA LEU A 499 -8.16 -4.30 25.48
C LEU A 499 -8.04 -2.83 25.06
N LEU A 500 -7.10 -2.07 25.66
CA LEU A 500 -6.81 -0.68 25.32
C LEU A 500 -6.39 -0.56 23.85
N CYS A 501 -5.56 -1.49 23.36
CA CYS A 501 -5.17 -1.54 21.96
C CYS A 501 -6.37 -1.65 21.00
N ASN A 502 -7.45 -2.34 21.38
CA ASN A 502 -8.65 -2.39 20.52
C ASN A 502 -9.36 -1.02 20.46
N VAL A 503 -9.42 -0.31 21.58
CA VAL A 503 -9.97 1.06 21.64
C VAL A 503 -9.12 2.01 20.81
N LEU A 504 -7.79 1.97 20.96
CA LEU A 504 -6.88 2.83 20.21
C LEU A 504 -6.87 2.53 18.69
N CYS A 505 -7.11 1.29 18.28
CA CYS A 505 -7.14 0.92 16.86
C CYS A 505 -8.48 1.22 16.18
N HIS A 506 -9.60 1.17 16.91
CA HIS A 506 -10.94 1.12 16.32
C HIS A 506 -11.95 2.10 16.92
N GLY A 507 -11.65 2.71 18.06
CA GLY A 507 -12.48 3.78 18.62
C GLY A 507 -12.45 5.02 17.73
N ASN A 508 -13.45 5.87 17.87
CA ASN A 508 -13.46 7.19 17.26
C ASN A 508 -12.40 8.09 17.96
N ILE A 509 -12.07 9.27 17.42
CA ILE A 509 -10.99 10.10 18.01
C ILE A 509 -11.32 10.53 19.45
N VAL A 510 -12.58 10.84 19.73
CA VAL A 510 -13.04 11.25 21.07
C VAL A 510 -12.86 10.09 22.06
N GLU A 511 -13.29 8.88 21.72
CA GLU A 511 -13.12 7.67 22.52
C GLU A 511 -11.65 7.32 22.74
N GLN A 512 -10.80 7.53 21.73
CA GLN A 512 -9.36 7.35 21.87
C GLN A 512 -8.77 8.38 22.84
N GLN A 513 -9.22 9.64 22.78
CA GLN A 513 -8.79 10.70 23.70
C GLN A 513 -9.26 10.41 25.12
N GLU A 514 -10.54 10.08 25.31
CA GLU A 514 -11.10 9.68 26.60
C GLU A 514 -10.30 8.51 27.20
N ALA A 515 -10.05 7.44 26.43
CA ALA A 515 -9.27 6.30 26.93
C ALA A 515 -7.83 6.67 27.33
N LEU A 516 -7.23 7.70 26.71
CA LEU A 516 -5.92 8.23 27.09
C LEU A 516 -5.99 9.20 28.28
N GLU A 517 -7.09 9.95 28.44
CA GLU A 517 -7.34 10.81 29.59
C GLU A 517 -7.59 10.00 30.87
N PHE A 518 -8.30 8.88 30.75
CA PHE A 518 -8.48 7.91 31.84
C PHE A 518 -7.22 7.06 32.10
N TYR A 519 -6.16 7.19 31.29
CA TYR A 519 -4.94 6.40 31.48
C TYR A 519 -4.19 6.83 32.76
N PRO A 520 -3.84 5.89 33.65
CA PRO A 520 -3.26 6.24 34.96
C PRO A 520 -1.97 7.08 34.85
N PRO A 521 -1.83 8.17 35.63
CA PRO A 521 -0.65 9.02 35.57
C PRO A 521 0.62 8.30 36.01
N GLU A 522 0.53 7.31 36.90
CA GLU A 522 1.64 6.45 37.31
C GLU A 522 2.19 5.66 36.12
N LEU A 523 1.30 5.13 35.27
CA LEU A 523 1.67 4.43 34.04
C LEU A 523 2.16 5.41 32.96
N ALA A 524 1.61 6.63 32.91
CA ALA A 524 2.04 7.67 31.99
C ALA A 524 3.52 8.05 32.18
N ARG A 525 4.03 8.04 33.43
CA ARG A 525 5.45 8.32 33.73
C ARG A 525 6.43 7.38 33.02
N PHE A 526 6.04 6.14 32.74
CA PHE A 526 6.88 5.19 32.00
C PHE A 526 7.09 5.58 30.52
N HIS A 527 6.15 6.35 29.95
CA HIS A 527 6.31 6.96 28.63
C HIS A 527 7.27 8.14 28.70
N SER A 528 7.09 9.03 29.68
CA SER A 528 7.99 10.19 29.86
C SER A 528 9.44 9.77 30.10
N SER A 529 9.68 8.60 30.70
CA SER A 529 11.02 8.05 30.90
C SER A 529 11.57 7.25 29.70
N GLY A 530 10.82 7.07 28.61
CA GLY A 530 11.23 6.30 27.42
C GLY A 530 11.36 4.77 27.63
N ARG A 531 10.94 4.25 28.79
CA ARG A 531 11.14 2.84 29.16
C ARG A 531 10.28 1.91 28.30
N ILE A 532 9.05 2.33 27.98
CA ILE A 532 8.17 1.57 27.10
C ILE A 532 8.77 1.50 25.69
N SER A 533 9.25 2.62 25.17
CA SER A 533 9.91 2.71 23.86
C SER A 533 11.11 1.76 23.78
N GLU A 534 11.95 1.74 24.82
CA GLU A 534 13.13 0.86 24.91
C GLU A 534 12.72 -0.62 24.86
N VAL A 535 11.78 -1.04 25.72
CA VAL A 535 11.30 -2.43 25.80
C VAL A 535 10.64 -2.86 24.49
N VAL A 536 9.78 -2.02 23.92
CA VAL A 536 9.13 -2.28 22.62
C VAL A 536 10.19 -2.44 21.54
N THR A 537 11.20 -1.58 21.49
CA THR A 537 12.29 -1.67 20.51
C THR A 537 13.08 -2.97 20.64
N LYS A 538 13.44 -3.37 21.87
CA LYS A 538 14.15 -4.63 22.14
C LYS A 538 13.32 -5.86 21.74
N VAL A 539 12.06 -5.91 22.16
CA VAL A 539 11.14 -7.01 21.84
C VAL A 539 10.97 -7.14 20.32
N CYS A 540 10.80 -6.02 19.64
CA CYS A 540 10.59 -6.01 18.20
C CYS A 540 11.89 -6.30 17.40
N SER A 541 13.06 -6.06 18.00
CA SER A 541 14.38 -6.35 17.39
C SER A 541 14.90 -7.75 17.73
N SER A 542 14.22 -8.49 18.60
CA SER A 542 14.69 -9.78 19.10
C SER A 542 14.83 -10.84 17.99
N PRO A 543 15.93 -11.63 17.97
CA PRO A 543 16.14 -12.67 16.97
C PRO A 543 15.14 -13.84 17.10
N MET A 544 14.50 -14.04 18.26
CA MET A 544 13.50 -15.10 18.43
C MET A 544 12.22 -14.84 17.61
N PHE A 545 11.96 -13.57 17.27
CA PHE A 545 10.88 -13.16 16.37
C PHE A 545 11.10 -13.64 14.91
N ARG A 546 12.35 -13.96 14.53
CA ARG A 546 12.71 -14.46 13.18
C ARG A 546 12.19 -15.87 12.89
N MET A 547 12.06 -16.71 13.91
CA MET A 547 11.81 -18.15 13.74
C MET A 547 10.33 -18.54 13.65
N TYR A 548 9.43 -17.80 14.29
CA TYR A 548 8.01 -18.20 14.39
C TYR A 548 7.12 -17.68 13.25
N ASP A 549 7.59 -16.70 12.48
CA ASP A 549 6.83 -16.06 11.39
C ASP A 549 7.39 -16.38 9.98
N SER A 550 8.43 -17.21 9.89
CA SER A 550 8.96 -17.71 8.62
C SER A 550 7.97 -18.72 8.01
N PRO A 551 7.57 -18.60 6.73
CA PRO A 551 6.79 -19.65 6.09
C PRO A 551 7.60 -20.93 6.12
N MET A 552 7.06 -22.00 6.72
CA MET A 552 7.68 -23.31 6.59
C MET A 552 7.83 -23.61 5.10
N PRO A 553 9.03 -24.01 4.62
CA PRO A 553 9.17 -24.46 3.24
C PRO A 553 8.17 -25.58 3.02
N ARG A 554 7.25 -25.39 2.07
CA ARG A 554 6.31 -26.43 1.67
C ARG A 554 7.15 -27.64 1.26
N ARG A 555 7.11 -28.69 2.08
CA ARG A 555 7.60 -30.01 1.67
C ARG A 555 6.79 -30.41 0.45
N SER A 556 7.39 -30.27 -0.73
CA SER A 556 6.93 -30.97 -1.92
C SER A 556 6.86 -32.46 -1.57
N LYS A 557 5.67 -33.06 -1.69
CA LYS A 557 5.53 -34.50 -1.73
C LYS A 557 6.24 -34.97 -3.00
N ALA A 558 7.51 -35.35 -2.88
CA ALA A 558 8.16 -36.20 -3.88
C ALA A 558 7.86 -37.67 -3.54
N PRO A 559 7.62 -38.54 -4.54
CA PRO A 559 7.36 -39.96 -4.31
C PRO A 559 8.62 -40.66 -3.81
N ALA A 560 8.42 -41.68 -2.99
CA ALA A 560 9.47 -42.53 -2.47
C ALA A 560 10.21 -43.27 -3.59
N THR A 561 11.54 -43.14 -3.63
CA THR A 561 12.45 -44.15 -4.17
C THR A 561 13.79 -44.10 -3.43
N SER A 562 14.34 -45.29 -3.25
CA SER A 562 15.37 -45.69 -2.28
C SER A 562 16.81 -45.31 -2.66
N ALA A 563 17.61 -45.19 -1.60
CA ALA A 563 19.06 -45.05 -1.42
C ALA A 563 20.04 -45.54 -2.51
N ALA A 564 21.15 -44.80 -2.68
CA ALA A 564 22.54 -45.30 -2.48
C ALA A 564 23.63 -44.19 -2.54
N ALA A 565 24.39 -44.08 -1.44
CA ALA A 565 25.85 -43.88 -1.28
C ALA A 565 26.64 -42.71 -1.94
N SER A 566 27.11 -41.82 -1.05
CA SER A 566 28.52 -41.41 -0.77
C SER A 566 29.25 -40.31 -1.58
N PRO A 567 30.21 -39.60 -0.91
CA PRO A 567 30.56 -38.20 -1.22
C PRO A 567 31.97 -38.04 -1.82
N ARG A 568 32.19 -36.95 -2.58
CA ARG A 568 33.55 -36.46 -2.86
C ARG A 568 33.60 -34.94 -2.83
N ALA A 569 34.43 -34.45 -1.91
CA ALA A 569 34.86 -33.08 -1.78
C ALA A 569 35.83 -32.71 -2.91
N GLN A 570 35.68 -31.52 -3.47
CA GLN A 570 36.79 -30.73 -4.03
C GLN A 570 36.60 -29.26 -3.66
N LEU A 571 37.46 -28.80 -2.74
CA LEU A 571 37.97 -27.43 -2.63
C LEU A 571 38.59 -27.04 -4.01
N GLN A 572 38.57 -25.82 -4.54
CA GLN A 572 38.74 -24.50 -3.94
C GLN A 572 38.47 -23.41 -5.05
N PRO A 573 38.95 -22.15 -4.96
CA PRO A 573 38.20 -20.93 -4.61
C PRO A 573 38.03 -19.92 -5.77
N HIS A 574 37.04 -19.01 -5.71
CA HIS A 574 37.23 -17.66 -6.26
C HIS A 574 36.37 -16.63 -5.51
N MET A 575 37.05 -15.79 -4.72
CA MET A 575 36.56 -14.48 -4.33
C MET A 575 36.53 -13.57 -5.56
N GLY A 576 35.37 -12.96 -5.81
CA GLY A 576 35.15 -11.88 -6.77
C GLY A 576 34.04 -10.96 -6.25
N PRO A 577 34.04 -9.67 -6.59
CA PRO A 577 33.55 -8.59 -5.73
C PRO A 577 32.02 -8.56 -5.62
N ARG A 578 31.53 -8.49 -4.37
CA ARG A 578 30.15 -8.09 -4.06
C ARG A 578 29.94 -6.63 -4.47
N ARG A 579 29.36 -6.40 -5.65
CA ARG A 579 28.84 -5.08 -6.02
C ARG A 579 27.45 -4.91 -5.39
N PRO A 580 27.20 -3.84 -4.61
CA PRO A 580 25.89 -3.59 -4.01
C PRO A 580 24.87 -3.13 -5.06
N ILE A 581 23.69 -3.73 -5.00
CA ILE A 581 22.52 -3.43 -5.85
C ILE A 581 21.84 -2.18 -5.29
N LEU A 582 21.70 -1.13 -6.11
CA LEU A 582 21.06 0.15 -5.77
C LEU A 582 19.55 0.09 -6.02
N LEU A 583 18.74 0.33 -4.99
CA LEU A 583 17.33 0.68 -5.13
C LEU A 583 17.21 2.20 -5.37
N HIS A 584 17.06 2.60 -6.63
CA HIS A 584 16.56 3.93 -6.96
C HIS A 584 15.03 3.87 -7.11
N LEU A 585 14.29 4.16 -6.05
CA LEU A 585 12.91 4.66 -6.20
C LEU A 585 12.99 6.13 -6.64
N GLY A 586 12.26 6.48 -7.69
CA GLY A 586 12.38 7.71 -8.48
C GLY A 586 12.48 9.04 -7.69
N LYS A 587 13.25 9.96 -8.28
CA LYS A 587 13.56 11.31 -7.79
C LYS A 587 12.33 12.24 -7.74
N GLN A 588 12.43 13.19 -6.81
CA GLN A 588 11.60 14.37 -6.61
C GLN A 588 11.52 15.27 -7.87
N LEU A 589 10.31 15.71 -8.23
CA LEU A 589 10.06 16.96 -8.94
C LEU A 589 9.66 18.01 -7.90
N GLY A 590 10.45 19.07 -7.77
CA GLY A 590 10.11 20.20 -6.90
C GLY A 590 11.26 21.17 -6.66
N ARG A 591 11.52 22.07 -7.61
CA ARG A 591 11.95 23.45 -7.31
C ARG A 591 11.35 24.37 -8.37
N ALA A 592 10.27 25.04 -8.01
CA ALA A 592 9.85 26.26 -8.67
C ALA A 592 10.90 27.33 -8.35
N SER A 593 11.56 27.83 -9.39
CA SER A 593 12.44 28.99 -9.29
C SER A 593 11.60 30.24 -9.04
N ILE A 594 11.88 30.90 -7.92
CA ILE A 594 11.48 32.28 -7.62
C ILE A 594 12.03 33.17 -8.74
N ILE A 595 11.14 33.71 -9.56
CA ILE A 595 11.46 34.80 -10.49
C ILE A 595 10.98 36.08 -9.84
N GLN A 596 11.90 36.98 -9.53
CA GLN A 596 11.62 38.41 -9.45
C GLN A 596 12.59 39.18 -10.36
N PRO A 597 12.15 40.34 -10.87
CA PRO A 597 12.47 40.79 -12.22
C PRO A 597 13.69 41.70 -12.25
N ARG A 598 14.43 41.68 -13.36
CA ARG A 598 15.23 42.82 -13.77
C ARG A 598 14.98 43.14 -15.24
N TYR A 599 14.53 44.36 -15.43
CA TYR A 599 14.26 45.03 -16.70
C TYR A 599 15.56 45.65 -17.27
N MET A 600 15.57 45.80 -18.60
CA MET A 600 16.44 46.61 -19.48
C MET A 600 17.88 46.12 -19.74
N GLY A 601 18.41 46.12 -20.97
CA GLY A 601 17.91 46.52 -22.29
C GLY A 601 19.07 46.75 -23.28
N ARG A 602 18.79 46.61 -24.60
CA ARG A 602 19.60 47.02 -25.79
C ARG A 602 21.00 46.38 -25.92
N MET A 603 21.52 46.01 -27.10
CA MET A 603 21.19 46.27 -28.51
C MET A 603 20.91 44.98 -29.29
#